data_AF-A0A7W1PMW4-F1
#
_entry.id   AF-A0A7W1PMW4-F1
#
_cell.length_a   1.000
_cell.length_b   1.000
_cell.length_c   1.000
_cell.angle_alpha   90.00
_cell.angle_beta   90.00
_cell.angle_gamma   90.00
#
_symmetry.space_group_name_H-M   'P 1'
#
loop_
_entity.id
_entity.type
_entity.pdbx_description
1 polymer ?
#
loop_
_entity_poly.entity_id
_entity_poly.type
_entity_poly.pdbx_seq_one_letter_code
_entity_poly.pdbx_strand_id
1 'polypeptide(L)' 'MAPGSHSPSVALAAGFADQSHLTRAFKRHTGLTPDAYRRARLRPM' A
#
# COMPACT_ATOMS: atom_id res chain seq x y z
N MET A 1 -28.97 -1.48 6.08
CA MET A 1 -27.67 -0.92 6.46
C MET A 1 -26.62 -2.00 6.19
N ALA A 2 -25.87 -1.91 5.08
CA ALA A 2 -24.79 -2.87 4.85
C ALA A 2 -23.66 -2.56 5.84
N PRO A 3 -23.16 -3.53 6.63
CA PRO A 3 -22.00 -3.30 7.47
C PRO A 3 -20.86 -2.89 6.52
N GLY A 4 -20.32 -1.69 6.73
CA GLY A 4 -19.24 -1.16 5.91
C GLY A 4 -18.11 -2.18 5.87
N SER A 5 -17.85 -2.71 4.68
CA SER A 5 -16.73 -3.59 4.39
C SER A 5 -15.44 -2.82 4.64
N HIS A 6 -15.03 -2.71 5.90
CA HIS A 6 -13.75 -2.15 6.31
C HIS A 6 -12.68 -3.19 5.98
N SER A 7 -12.35 -3.29 4.69
CA SER A 7 -11.12 -3.96 4.28
C SER A 7 -9.98 -3.30 5.05
N PRO A 8 -9.17 -4.06 5.79
CA PRO A 8 -8.02 -3.49 6.46
C PRO A 8 -7.19 -2.74 5.43
N SER A 9 -6.74 -1.53 5.80
CA SER A 9 -5.79 -0.79 4.96
C SER A 9 -4.64 -1.71 4.60
N VAL A 10 -4.13 -1.63 3.37
CA VAL A 10 -3.02 -2.47 2.89
C VAL A 10 -1.82 -2.46 3.85
N ALA A 11 -1.62 -1.36 4.59
CA ALA A 11 -0.66 -1.27 5.68
C ALA A 11 -0.92 -2.28 6.79
N LEU A 12 -2.13 -2.28 7.35
CA LEU A 12 -2.53 -3.22 8.40
C LEU A 12 -2.51 -4.66 7.91
N ALA A 13 -2.97 -4.91 6.69
CA ALA A 13 -2.94 -6.23 6.08
C ALA A 13 -1.50 -6.77 5.88
N ALA A 14 -0.54 -5.88 5.65
CA ALA A 14 0.88 -6.20 5.53
C ALA A 14 1.64 -6.16 6.87
N GLY A 15 0.95 -5.96 8.01
CA GLY A 15 1.56 -5.93 9.34
C GLY A 15 2.18 -4.59 9.75
N PHE A 16 1.92 -3.51 9.02
CA PHE A 16 2.37 -2.16 9.36
C PHE A 16 1.32 -1.44 10.21
N ALA A 17 1.82 -0.64 11.16
CA ALA A 17 0.98 0.20 12.03
C ALA A 17 0.10 1.19 11.24
N ASP A 18 0.64 1.76 10.16
CA ASP A 18 -0.04 2.76 9.35
C ASP A 18 0.57 2.86 7.93
N GLN A 19 -0.09 3.61 7.06
CA GLN A 19 0.32 3.82 5.66
C GLN A 19 1.67 4.53 5.51
N SER A 20 2.03 5.44 6.41
CA SER A 20 3.32 6.14 6.39
C SER A 20 4.45 5.18 6.74
N HIS A 21 4.26 4.32 7.75
CA HIS A 21 5.24 3.28 8.09
C HIS A 21 5.46 2.32 6.93
N LEU A 22 4.37 1.82 6.32
CA LEU A 22 4.45 1.02 5.09
C LEU A 22 5.19 1.76 3.97
N THR A 23 4.89 3.03 3.73
CA THR A 23 5.52 3.80 2.64
C THR A 23 7.03 4.00 2.86
N ARG A 24 7.46 4.26 4.10
CA ARG A 24 8.88 4.40 4.45
C ARG A 24 9.62 3.07 4.29
N ALA A 25 9.04 1.99 4.79
CA ALA A 25 9.62 0.65 4.69
C ALA A 25 9.69 0.17 3.22
N PHE A 26 8.60 0.34 2.47
CA PHE A 26 8.50 -0.05 1.07
C PHE A 26 9.51 0.73 0.22
N LYS A 27 9.67 2.04 0.44
CA LYS A 27 10.67 2.85 -0.25
C LYS A 27 12.11 2.46 0.12
N ARG A 28 12.38 2.11 1.37
CA ARG A 28 13.70 1.62 1.79
C ARG A 28 14.06 0.28 1.16
N HIS A 29 13.06 -0.58 0.89
CA HIS A 29 13.29 -1.92 0.33
C HIS A 29 13.27 -1.95 -1.22
N THR A 30 12.38 -1.18 -1.85
CA THR A 30 12.17 -1.19 -3.31
C THR A 30 12.69 0.05 -4.04
N GLY A 31 13.05 1.11 -3.30
CA GLY A 31 13.39 2.42 -3.86
C GLY A 31 12.20 3.27 -4.30
N LEU A 32 11.00 2.70 -4.39
CA LEU A 32 9.78 3.35 -4.88
C LEU A 32 8.72 3.48 -3.79
N THR A 33 7.76 4.38 -3.95
CA THR A 33 6.56 4.37 -3.10
C THR A 33 5.55 3.33 -3.62
N PRO A 34 4.63 2.83 -2.77
CA PRO A 34 3.60 1.88 -3.20
C PRO A 34 2.75 2.43 -4.35
N ASP A 35 2.45 3.73 -4.33
CA ASP A 35 1.70 4.40 -5.41
C ASP A 35 2.50 4.44 -6.72
N ALA A 36 3.79 4.81 -6.66
CA ALA A 36 4.66 4.81 -7.84
C ALA A 36 4.83 3.39 -8.41
N TYR A 37 4.97 2.38 -7.54
CA TYR A 37 5.04 0.98 -7.94
C TYR A 37 3.75 0.49 -8.60
N ARG A 38 2.60 0.87 -8.04
CA ARG A 38 1.28 0.56 -8.60
C ARG A 38 1.10 1.22 -9.96
N ARG A 39 1.45 2.50 -10.12
CA ARG A 39 1.42 3.21 -11.41
C ARG A 39 2.36 2.59 -12.44
N ALA A 40 3.55 2.14 -12.03
CA ALA A 40 4.48 1.45 -12.91
C ALA A 40 3.93 0.09 -13.39
N ARG A 41 3.24 -0.65 -12.52
CA ARG A 41 2.57 -1.92 -12.88
C ARG A 41 1.26 -1.75 -13.65
N LEU A 42 0.58 -0.62 -13.48
CA LEU A 42 -0.69 -0.29 -14.15
C LEU A 42 -0.50 0.40 -15.49
N ARG A 43 0.73 0.52 -16.02
CA ARG A 43 0.93 0.80 -17.44
C ARG A 43 0.91 -0.55 -18.18
N PRO A 44 -0.20 -0.91 -18.85
CA PRO A 44 -0.11 -1.92 -19.89
C PRO A 44 0.73 -1.30 -21.01
N MET A 45 1.67 -2.07 -21.56
CA MET A 45 2.22 -1.77 -22.88
C MET A 45 1.11 -1.86 -23.92
#